data_AF-A0A504YF92-F1
#
_entry.id   AF-A0A504YF92-F1
#
_cell.length_a   1.000
_cell.length_b   1.000
_cell.length_c   1.000
_cell.angle_alpha   90.00
_cell.angle_beta   90.00
_cell.angle_gamma   90.00
#
_symmetry.space_group_name_H-M   'P 1'
#
loop_
_entity.id
_entity.type
_entity.pdbx_description
1 polymer ?
#
loop_
_entity_poly.entity_id
_entity_poly.type
_entity_poly.pdbx_seq_one_letter_code
_entity_poly.pdbx_strand_id
1 'polypeptide(L)'
;MDLGACTLIHDPALKADYRRDPDRKKYAYELDALDHLQAFIRDSDHRTELAKAKLRETQEELTDEAQQKAEKINALSEQIGTKLARAEQLGADGRVDESLDLMREVEELNKEKSRNESELRTAIPTSTYQQQKLRVCEVCSAYLGIHDNDRRLADHFGGKLHLGFIEIREKLAELRQVVQTEQIVRRRRFEGYNRSTFSREVEKQRETSRHRERSRDRKHRSRSRSRSRSHSRHRTKRHSSRSNGRHSRDRRYRSSRDRSEDRR
;
A
#
# COMPACT_ATOMS: atom_id res chain seq x y z
N MET A 1 -6.00 -11.87 -15.05
CA MET A 1 -6.22 -12.11 -13.61
C MET A 1 -7.03 -13.37 -13.53
N ASP A 2 -6.52 -14.39 -12.86
CA ASP A 2 -7.28 -15.61 -12.63
C ASP A 2 -7.43 -15.76 -11.12
N LEU A 3 -8.67 -15.63 -10.64
CA LEU A 3 -9.03 -15.81 -9.23
C LEU A 3 -9.23 -17.32 -8.91
N GLY A 4 -9.06 -18.18 -9.92
CA GLY A 4 -9.32 -19.61 -9.82
C GLY A 4 -10.82 -19.93 -9.86
N ALA A 5 -11.14 -21.19 -9.59
CA ALA A 5 -12.52 -21.63 -9.48
C ALA A 5 -13.18 -20.96 -8.27
N CYS A 6 -14.40 -20.46 -8.45
CA CYS A 6 -15.14 -19.86 -7.36
C CYS A 6 -15.43 -20.91 -6.28
N THR A 7 -15.30 -20.52 -5.01
CA THR A 7 -15.58 -21.38 -3.85
C THR A 7 -17.08 -21.53 -3.59
N LEU A 8 -17.92 -20.67 -4.20
CA LEU A 8 -19.36 -20.66 -4.03
C LEU A 8 -20.06 -21.43 -5.15
N ILE A 9 -21.23 -21.99 -4.82
CA ILE A 9 -22.08 -22.72 -5.77
C ILE A 9 -22.89 -21.69 -6.57
N HIS A 10 -22.74 -21.72 -7.88
CA HIS A 10 -23.45 -20.83 -8.81
C HIS A 10 -24.46 -21.61 -9.66
N ASP A 11 -25.54 -22.06 -9.04
CA ASP A 11 -26.63 -22.76 -9.74
C ASP A 11 -27.60 -21.74 -10.37
N PRO A 12 -27.89 -21.83 -11.70
CA PRO A 12 -28.87 -20.98 -12.36
C PRO A 12 -30.29 -21.09 -11.77
N ALA A 13 -30.66 -22.23 -11.17
CA ALA A 13 -31.96 -22.39 -10.51
C ALA A 13 -32.10 -21.45 -9.30
N LEU A 14 -31.08 -21.42 -8.43
CA LEU A 14 -31.05 -20.52 -7.26
C LEU A 14 -31.11 -19.04 -7.67
N LYS A 15 -30.48 -18.69 -8.79
CA LYS A 15 -30.58 -17.33 -9.36
C LYS A 15 -31.99 -17.00 -9.83
N ALA A 16 -32.70 -17.95 -10.44
CA ALA A 16 -34.08 -17.76 -10.89
C ALA A 16 -35.03 -17.60 -9.69
N ASP A 17 -34.85 -18.38 -8.64
CA ASP A 17 -35.66 -18.30 -7.42
C ASP A 17 -35.45 -16.97 -6.70
N TYR A 18 -34.20 -16.52 -6.54
CA TYR A 18 -33.91 -15.19 -6.02
C TYR A 18 -34.54 -14.07 -6.87
N ARG A 19 -34.58 -14.25 -8.19
CA ARG A 19 -35.23 -13.32 -9.13
C ARG A 19 -36.75 -13.44 -9.17
N ARG A 20 -37.38 -14.41 -8.49
CA ARG A 20 -38.83 -14.49 -8.36
C ARG A 20 -39.31 -13.96 -7.02
N ASP A 21 -38.48 -14.07 -5.99
CA ASP A 21 -38.81 -13.60 -4.65
C ASP A 21 -39.14 -12.09 -4.65
N PRO A 22 -40.28 -11.65 -4.08
CA PRO A 22 -40.60 -10.23 -3.90
C PRO A 22 -39.81 -9.56 -2.76
N ASP A 23 -39.30 -10.32 -1.77
CA ASP A 23 -38.64 -9.82 -0.56
C ASP A 23 -37.10 -9.89 -0.62
N ARG A 24 -36.52 -9.72 -1.82
CA ARG A 24 -35.06 -9.76 -2.07
C ARG A 24 -34.25 -8.86 -1.14
N LYS A 25 -34.87 -7.75 -0.72
CA LYS A 25 -34.31 -6.72 0.16
C LYS A 25 -33.99 -7.23 1.57
N LYS A 26 -34.59 -8.34 2.00
CA LYS A 26 -34.37 -8.93 3.34
C LYS A 26 -33.01 -9.61 3.45
N TYR A 27 -32.48 -10.11 2.34
CA TYR A 27 -31.26 -10.92 2.33
C TYR A 27 -29.96 -10.10 2.28
N ALA A 28 -30.03 -8.82 1.93
CA ALA A 28 -28.90 -7.89 1.87
C ALA A 28 -27.68 -8.38 1.05
N TYR A 29 -27.88 -9.31 0.11
CA TYR A 29 -26.81 -9.83 -0.76
C TYR A 29 -26.15 -8.73 -1.61
N GLU A 30 -26.87 -7.64 -1.87
CA GLU A 30 -26.35 -6.47 -2.58
C GLU A 30 -25.23 -5.76 -1.80
N LEU A 31 -25.27 -5.77 -0.46
CA LEU A 31 -24.18 -5.22 0.36
C LEU A 31 -22.93 -6.09 0.28
N ASP A 32 -23.08 -7.40 0.39
CA ASP A 32 -21.94 -8.32 0.31
C ASP A 32 -21.33 -8.32 -1.11
N ALA A 33 -22.18 -8.23 -2.14
CA ALA A 33 -21.74 -8.05 -3.52
C ALA A 33 -21.01 -6.72 -3.72
N LEU A 34 -21.51 -5.62 -3.15
CA LEU A 34 -20.84 -4.31 -3.21
C LEU A 34 -19.47 -4.38 -2.56
N ASP A 35 -19.36 -4.91 -1.34
CA ASP A 35 -18.10 -5.01 -0.60
C ASP A 35 -17.07 -5.85 -1.38
N HIS A 36 -17.50 -6.97 -1.96
CA HIS A 36 -16.63 -7.83 -2.78
C HIS A 36 -16.17 -7.12 -4.06
N LEU A 37 -17.10 -6.52 -4.83
CA LEU A 37 -16.74 -5.80 -6.05
C LEU A 37 -15.86 -4.57 -5.75
N GLN A 38 -16.09 -3.90 -4.62
CA GLN A 38 -15.30 -2.75 -4.21
C GLN A 38 -13.88 -3.14 -3.82
N ALA A 39 -13.69 -4.27 -3.12
CA ALA A 39 -12.36 -4.82 -2.86
C ALA A 39 -11.65 -5.16 -4.18
N PHE A 40 -12.34 -5.86 -5.09
CA PHE A 40 -11.77 -6.24 -6.38
C PHE A 40 -11.33 -5.04 -7.23
N ILE A 41 -12.15 -3.98 -7.31
CA ILE A 41 -11.78 -2.77 -8.06
C ILE A 41 -10.61 -2.05 -7.39
N ARG A 42 -10.58 -1.94 -6.05
CA ARG A 42 -9.45 -1.34 -5.33
C ARG A 42 -8.14 -2.05 -5.63
N ASP A 43 -8.15 -3.39 -5.64
CA ASP A 43 -6.95 -4.18 -5.94
C ASP A 43 -6.49 -3.96 -7.40
N SER A 44 -7.44 -3.86 -8.34
CA SER A 44 -7.16 -3.57 -9.75
C SER A 44 -6.60 -2.15 -9.95
N ASP A 45 -7.19 -1.15 -9.30
CA ASP A 45 -6.76 0.24 -9.38
C ASP A 45 -5.35 0.39 -8.77
N HIS A 46 -5.12 -0.19 -7.59
CA HIS A 46 -3.78 -0.21 -6.97
C HIS A 46 -2.74 -0.88 -7.88
N ARG A 47 -3.08 -2.00 -8.52
CA ARG A 47 -2.19 -2.65 -9.50
C ARG A 47 -1.93 -1.77 -10.72
N THR A 48 -2.95 -1.03 -11.18
CA THR A 48 -2.82 -0.09 -12.29
C THR A 48 -1.88 1.06 -11.93
N GLU A 49 -2.00 1.60 -10.72
CA GLU A 49 -1.11 2.63 -10.19
C GLU A 49 0.33 2.13 -10.08
N LEU A 50 0.55 0.94 -9.52
CA LEU A 50 1.89 0.34 -9.45
C LEU A 50 2.49 0.10 -10.84
N ALA A 51 1.71 -0.36 -11.81
CA ALA A 51 2.17 -0.56 -13.18
C ALA A 51 2.52 0.77 -13.86
N LYS A 52 1.72 1.82 -13.63
CA LYS A 52 2.00 3.18 -14.11
C LYS A 52 3.26 3.75 -13.45
N ALA A 53 3.41 3.60 -12.13
CA ALA A 53 4.57 4.07 -11.38
C ALA A 53 5.85 3.37 -11.87
N LYS A 54 5.82 2.05 -12.05
CA LYS A 54 6.95 1.29 -12.56
C LYS A 54 7.35 1.72 -13.97
N LEU A 55 6.39 1.92 -14.87
CA LEU A 55 6.71 2.45 -16.21
C LEU A 55 7.32 3.83 -16.13
N ARG A 56 6.78 4.70 -15.27
CA ARG A 56 7.30 6.05 -15.10
C ARG A 56 8.73 6.05 -14.54
N GLU A 57 8.99 5.27 -13.51
CA GLU A 57 10.32 5.09 -12.92
C GLU A 57 11.31 4.60 -13.99
N THR A 58 10.96 3.56 -14.75
CA THR A 58 11.83 3.11 -15.84
C THR A 58 12.04 4.19 -16.90
N GLN A 59 11.02 5.01 -17.21
CA GLN A 59 11.15 6.09 -18.18
C GLN A 59 12.07 7.20 -17.66
N GLU A 60 11.95 7.57 -16.38
CA GLU A 60 12.75 8.60 -15.71
C GLU A 60 14.22 8.14 -15.56
N GLU A 61 14.47 6.93 -15.07
CA GLU A 61 15.82 6.35 -14.95
C GLU A 61 16.56 6.36 -16.30
N LEU A 62 15.86 6.02 -17.39
CA LEU A 62 16.44 6.03 -18.72
C LEU A 62 16.71 7.42 -19.26
N THR A 63 15.81 8.36 -19.00
CA THR A 63 16.03 9.75 -19.41
C THR A 63 17.21 10.34 -18.65
N ASP A 64 17.33 10.04 -17.36
CA ASP A 64 18.41 10.55 -16.51
C ASP A 64 19.75 9.95 -16.90
N GLU A 65 19.83 8.63 -17.11
CA GLU A 65 21.05 7.97 -17.58
C GLU A 65 21.47 8.46 -18.98
N ALA A 66 20.52 8.65 -19.89
CA ALA A 66 20.79 9.17 -21.23
C ALA A 66 21.24 10.64 -21.17
N GLN A 67 20.61 11.47 -20.33
CA GLN A 67 20.99 12.87 -20.12
C GLN A 67 22.39 12.98 -19.51
N GLN A 68 22.69 12.24 -18.45
CA GLN A 68 24.03 12.26 -17.81
C GLN A 68 25.14 11.86 -18.79
N LYS A 69 24.89 10.85 -19.63
CA LYS A 69 25.87 10.44 -20.66
C LYS A 69 25.99 11.49 -21.77
N ALA A 70 24.90 12.11 -22.20
CA ALA A 70 24.93 13.20 -23.17
C ALA A 70 25.66 14.44 -22.61
N GLU A 71 25.46 14.78 -21.33
CA GLU A 71 26.17 15.86 -20.65
C GLU A 71 27.68 15.61 -20.59
N LYS A 72 28.11 14.38 -20.30
CA LYS A 72 29.54 14.00 -20.34
C LYS A 72 30.15 14.17 -21.74
N ILE A 73 29.43 13.78 -22.78
CA ILE A 73 29.87 13.96 -24.18
C ILE A 73 29.96 15.45 -24.54
N ASN A 74 29.00 16.26 -24.07
CA ASN A 74 29.01 17.70 -24.29
C ASN A 74 30.17 18.38 -23.55
N ALA A 75 30.44 18.00 -22.29
CA ALA A 75 31.56 18.52 -21.52
C ALA A 75 32.92 18.17 -22.16
N LEU A 76 33.09 16.93 -22.64
CA LEU A 76 34.28 16.53 -23.40
C LEU A 76 34.40 17.33 -24.70
N SER A 77 33.28 17.60 -25.39
CA SER A 77 33.26 18.40 -26.62
C SER A 77 33.67 19.86 -26.36
N GLU A 78 33.25 20.45 -25.25
CA GLU A 78 33.67 21.79 -24.84
C GLU A 78 35.17 21.83 -24.48
N GLN A 79 35.67 20.84 -23.75
CA GLN A 79 37.10 20.71 -23.44
C GLN A 79 37.95 20.53 -24.71
N ILE A 80 37.49 19.73 -25.66
CA ILE A 80 38.14 19.58 -26.97
C ILE A 80 38.16 20.92 -27.71
N GLY A 81 37.04 21.65 -27.75
CA GLY A 81 36.96 22.97 -28.40
C GLY A 81 37.91 24.00 -27.78
N THR A 82 38.00 24.06 -26.46
CA THR A 82 38.90 25.00 -25.76
C THR A 82 40.37 24.65 -25.94
N LYS A 83 40.74 23.36 -25.93
CA LYS A 83 42.12 22.92 -26.19
C LYS A 83 42.52 23.10 -27.66
N LEU A 84 41.62 22.85 -28.61
CA LEU A 84 41.84 23.13 -30.03
C LEU A 84 42.11 24.62 -30.27
N ALA A 85 41.28 25.50 -29.71
CA ALA A 85 41.49 26.95 -29.85
C ALA A 85 42.84 27.41 -29.27
N ARG A 86 43.28 26.81 -28.15
CA ARG A 86 44.61 27.08 -27.57
C ARG A 86 45.76 26.52 -28.42
N ALA A 87 45.58 25.33 -29.00
CA ALA A 87 46.56 24.74 -29.90
C ALA A 87 46.74 25.60 -31.17
N GLU A 88 45.64 26.10 -31.74
CA GLU A 88 45.67 27.01 -32.89
C GLU A 88 46.40 28.32 -32.58
N GLN A 89 46.17 28.91 -31.40
CA GLN A 89 46.87 30.13 -30.96
C GLN A 89 48.38 29.89 -30.81
N LEU A 90 48.80 28.82 -30.13
CA LEU A 90 50.22 28.49 -29.96
C LEU A 90 50.91 28.13 -31.28
N GLY A 91 50.17 27.54 -32.22
CA GLY A 91 50.62 27.33 -33.59
C GLY A 91 50.85 28.64 -34.34
N ALA A 92 49.96 29.62 -34.19
CA ALA A 92 50.11 30.95 -34.77
C ALA A 92 51.29 31.74 -34.17
N ASP A 93 51.56 31.57 -32.88
CA ASP A 93 52.70 32.16 -32.17
C ASP A 93 54.05 31.47 -32.48
N GLY A 94 54.05 30.40 -33.29
CA GLY A 94 55.25 29.67 -33.72
C GLY A 94 55.79 28.68 -32.69
N ARG A 95 55.05 28.40 -31.61
CA ARG A 95 55.41 27.41 -30.57
C ARG A 95 54.90 26.02 -30.97
N VAL A 96 55.52 25.47 -32.02
CA VAL A 96 55.07 24.24 -32.69
C VAL A 96 55.09 23.02 -31.77
N ASP A 97 56.13 22.87 -30.93
CA ASP A 97 56.25 21.72 -30.02
C ASP A 97 55.11 21.67 -28.98
N GLU A 98 54.79 22.82 -28.37
CA GLU A 98 53.69 22.93 -27.39
C GLU A 98 52.31 22.74 -28.05
N SER A 99 52.16 23.19 -29.30
CA SER A 99 50.94 22.95 -30.10
C SER A 99 50.75 21.46 -30.40
N LEU A 100 51.83 20.73 -30.71
CA LEU A 100 51.77 19.29 -30.99
C LEU A 100 51.43 18.47 -29.74
N ASP A 101 51.89 18.89 -28.56
CA ASP A 101 51.52 18.26 -27.29
C ASP A 101 50.02 18.44 -26.98
N LEU A 102 49.49 19.64 -27.16
CA LEU A 102 48.05 19.90 -26.99
C LEU A 102 47.19 19.14 -28.01
N MET A 103 47.68 19.00 -29.25
CA MET A 103 46.98 18.21 -30.28
C MET A 103 46.92 16.72 -29.91
N ARG A 104 48.00 16.16 -29.35
CA ARG A 104 47.99 14.78 -28.81
C ARG A 104 46.98 14.61 -27.69
N GLU A 105 46.87 15.59 -26.79
CA GLU A 105 45.84 15.57 -25.73
C GLU A 105 44.41 15.64 -26.29
N VAL A 106 44.19 16.43 -27.35
CA VAL A 106 42.90 16.51 -28.05
C VAL A 106 42.55 15.18 -28.73
N GLU A 107 43.52 14.49 -29.32
CA GLU A 107 43.30 13.17 -29.92
C GLU A 107 42.87 12.13 -28.88
N GLU A 108 43.49 12.12 -27.70
CA GLU A 108 43.07 11.24 -26.60
C GLU A 108 41.67 11.59 -26.10
N LEU A 109 41.35 12.87 -25.94
CA LEU A 109 39.99 13.31 -25.58
C LEU A 109 38.95 12.93 -26.66
N ASN A 110 39.31 12.98 -27.95
CA ASN A 110 38.45 12.53 -29.04
C ASN A 110 38.22 11.01 -29.00
N LYS A 111 39.23 10.21 -28.66
CA LYS A 111 39.05 8.77 -28.45
C LYS A 111 38.13 8.50 -27.27
N GLU A 112 38.27 9.23 -26.17
CA GLU A 112 37.37 9.12 -25.01
C GLU A 112 35.94 9.55 -25.36
N LYS A 113 35.75 10.65 -26.10
CA LYS A 113 34.45 11.08 -26.60
C LYS A 113 33.81 10.00 -27.48
N SER A 114 34.56 9.44 -28.44
CA SER A 114 34.09 8.38 -29.32
C SER A 114 33.68 7.13 -28.55
N ARG A 115 34.43 6.74 -27.51
CA ARG A 115 34.06 5.66 -26.59
C ARG A 115 32.76 5.96 -25.86
N ASN A 116 32.63 7.13 -25.24
CA ASN A 116 31.41 7.54 -24.53
C ASN A 116 30.18 7.60 -25.45
N GLU A 117 30.34 8.07 -26.68
CA GLU A 117 29.27 8.07 -27.71
C GLU A 117 28.86 6.65 -28.10
N SER A 118 29.83 5.74 -28.27
CA SER A 118 29.56 4.33 -28.56
C SER A 118 28.87 3.64 -27.38
N GLU A 119 29.25 3.98 -26.15
CA GLU A 119 28.64 3.49 -24.93
C GLU A 119 27.22 4.03 -24.75
N LEU A 120 26.97 5.32 -25.04
CA LEU A 120 25.62 5.89 -25.05
C LEU A 120 24.72 5.17 -26.07
N ARG A 121 25.23 4.95 -27.28
CA ARG A 121 24.50 4.24 -28.34
C ARG A 121 24.20 2.79 -27.97
N THR A 122 25.10 2.14 -27.24
CA THR A 122 24.94 0.74 -26.80
C THR A 122 24.08 0.63 -25.54
N ALA A 123 24.18 1.61 -24.64
CA ALA A 123 23.48 1.65 -23.37
C ALA A 123 22.05 2.19 -23.47
N ILE A 124 21.63 2.73 -24.61
CA ILE A 124 20.21 2.86 -24.95
C ILE A 124 19.85 1.64 -25.81
N PRO A 125 19.62 0.45 -25.22
CA PRO A 125 19.20 -0.69 -26.00
C PRO A 125 17.80 -0.42 -26.57
N THR A 126 17.59 -0.82 -27.82
CA THR A 126 16.32 -0.73 -28.53
C THR A 126 15.15 -1.34 -27.73
N SER A 127 15.42 -2.36 -26.89
CA SER A 127 14.41 -2.98 -26.01
C SER A 127 13.81 -2.00 -25.00
N THR A 128 14.60 -1.04 -24.57
CA THR A 128 14.22 -0.14 -23.50
C THR A 128 13.52 1.10 -24.05
N TYR A 129 13.88 1.49 -25.28
CA TYR A 129 13.05 2.37 -26.12
C TYR A 129 11.66 1.76 -26.43
N GLN A 130 11.53 0.43 -26.51
CA GLN A 130 10.22 -0.22 -26.65
C GLN A 130 9.37 -0.09 -25.38
N GLN A 131 9.96 -0.09 -24.19
CA GLN A 131 9.23 0.12 -22.93
C GLN A 131 8.70 1.56 -22.78
N GLN A 132 9.41 2.57 -23.33
CA GLN A 132 8.92 3.95 -23.39
C GLN A 132 7.67 4.12 -24.27
N LYS A 133 7.44 3.18 -25.20
CA LYS A 133 6.28 3.21 -26.10
C LYS A 133 5.05 2.52 -25.53
N LEU A 134 5.10 2.05 -24.28
CA LEU A 134 3.97 1.38 -23.63
C LEU A 134 3.21 2.35 -22.73
N ARG A 135 1.89 2.19 -22.73
CA ARG A 135 0.91 2.81 -21.84
C ARG A 135 0.18 1.71 -21.09
N VAL A 136 -0.20 1.95 -19.85
CA VAL A 136 -1.10 1.04 -19.11
C VAL A 136 -2.55 1.44 -19.37
N CYS A 137 -3.41 0.48 -19.70
CA CYS A 137 -4.86 0.67 -19.78
C CYS A 137 -5.47 0.83 -18.38
N GLU A 138 -6.33 1.84 -18.20
CA GLU A 138 -6.89 2.21 -16.90
C GLU A 138 -8.04 1.29 -16.43
N VAL A 139 -8.53 0.44 -17.32
CA VAL A 139 -9.66 -0.46 -17.06
C VAL A 139 -9.17 -1.84 -16.67
N CYS A 140 -8.24 -2.42 -17.44
CA CYS A 140 -7.81 -3.80 -17.27
C CYS A 140 -6.31 -3.96 -16.96
N SER A 141 -5.62 -2.86 -16.64
CA SER A 141 -4.21 -2.83 -16.16
C SER A 141 -3.18 -3.48 -17.09
N ALA A 142 -3.53 -3.69 -18.36
CA ALA A 142 -2.63 -4.28 -19.35
C ALA A 142 -1.75 -3.21 -20.00
N TYR A 143 -0.57 -3.59 -20.48
CA TYR A 143 0.31 -2.73 -21.27
C TYR A 143 -0.13 -2.71 -22.73
N LEU A 144 -0.28 -1.52 -23.30
CA LEU A 144 -0.64 -1.25 -24.70
C LEU A 144 0.46 -0.40 -25.33
N GLY A 145 0.82 -0.66 -26.58
CA GLY A 145 1.69 0.23 -27.33
C GLY A 145 0.96 1.51 -27.75
N ILE A 146 1.61 2.66 -27.60
CA ILE A 146 1.11 3.97 -28.07
C ILE A 146 0.96 3.98 -29.60
N HIS A 147 1.79 3.19 -30.30
CA HIS A 147 1.84 3.09 -31.76
C HIS A 147 1.23 1.77 -32.26
N ASP A 148 0.46 1.08 -31.43
CA ASP A 148 -0.24 -0.11 -31.89
C ASP A 148 -1.34 0.28 -32.89
N ASN A 149 -1.53 -0.55 -33.91
CA ASN A 149 -2.56 -0.37 -34.94
C ASN A 149 -3.96 -0.45 -34.29
N ASP A 150 -4.89 0.39 -34.77
CA ASP A 150 -6.30 0.44 -34.33
C ASP A 150 -6.96 -0.94 -34.30
N ARG A 151 -6.60 -1.85 -35.22
CA ARG A 151 -7.09 -3.24 -35.19
C ARG A 151 -6.73 -3.96 -33.89
N ARG A 152 -5.48 -3.81 -33.42
CA ARG A 152 -4.99 -4.44 -32.19
C ARG A 152 -5.61 -3.79 -30.94
N LEU A 153 -5.81 -2.47 -31.00
CA LEU A 153 -6.54 -1.75 -29.95
C LEU A 153 -8.00 -2.22 -29.87
N ALA A 154 -8.66 -2.44 -31.01
CA ALA A 154 -10.01 -3.00 -31.04
C ALA A 154 -10.08 -4.39 -30.41
N ASP A 155 -9.11 -5.27 -30.69
CA ASP A 155 -9.04 -6.60 -30.07
C ASP A 155 -8.84 -6.51 -28.54
N HIS A 156 -8.12 -5.48 -28.07
CA HIS A 156 -7.97 -5.21 -26.64
C HIS A 156 -9.29 -4.74 -26.00
N PHE A 157 -9.94 -3.73 -26.58
CA PHE A 157 -11.18 -3.16 -26.05
C PHE A 157 -12.38 -4.10 -26.18
N GLY A 158 -12.41 -4.93 -27.22
CA GLY A 158 -13.38 -6.01 -27.41
C GLY A 158 -13.04 -7.29 -26.64
N GLY A 159 -11.93 -7.31 -25.90
CA GLY A 159 -11.51 -8.46 -25.12
C GLY A 159 -12.42 -8.70 -23.90
N LYS A 160 -12.62 -9.97 -23.55
CA LYS A 160 -13.45 -10.39 -22.41
C LYS A 160 -13.00 -9.75 -21.09
N LEU A 161 -11.69 -9.56 -20.90
CA LEU A 161 -11.16 -8.91 -19.70
C LEU A 161 -11.57 -7.45 -19.65
N HIS A 162 -11.38 -6.69 -20.73
CA HIS A 162 -11.68 -5.26 -20.76
C HIS A 162 -13.17 -5.02 -20.57
N LEU A 163 -14.02 -5.72 -21.33
CA LEU A 163 -15.48 -5.63 -21.21
C LEU A 163 -15.97 -6.06 -19.83
N GLY A 164 -15.40 -7.13 -19.26
CA GLY A 164 -15.75 -7.58 -17.91
C GLY A 164 -15.45 -6.54 -16.83
N PHE A 165 -14.34 -5.81 -16.94
CA PHE A 165 -14.02 -4.72 -16.01
C PHE A 165 -14.95 -3.52 -16.15
N ILE A 166 -15.40 -3.20 -17.38
CA ILE A 166 -16.42 -2.16 -17.61
C ILE A 166 -17.73 -2.57 -16.93
N GLU A 167 -18.22 -3.78 -17.20
CA GLU A 167 -19.45 -4.31 -16.59
C GLU A 167 -19.37 -4.31 -15.06
N ILE A 168 -18.23 -4.70 -14.49
CA ILE A 168 -18.00 -4.68 -13.03
C ILE A 168 -18.08 -3.25 -12.47
N ARG A 169 -17.46 -2.27 -13.14
CA ARG A 169 -17.49 -0.85 -12.73
C ARG A 169 -18.90 -0.27 -12.82
N GLU A 170 -19.65 -0.58 -13.87
CA GLU A 170 -21.05 -0.18 -14.05
C GLU A 170 -21.94 -0.80 -12.97
N LYS A 171 -21.83 -2.12 -12.75
CA LYS A 171 -22.60 -2.83 -11.72
C LYS A 171 -22.29 -2.32 -10.32
N LEU A 172 -21.04 -1.94 -10.05
CA LEU A 172 -20.67 -1.33 -8.79
C LEU A 172 -21.31 0.06 -8.63
N ALA A 173 -21.41 0.86 -9.69
CA ALA A 173 -22.11 2.14 -9.65
C ALA A 173 -23.61 1.97 -9.38
N GLU A 174 -24.26 1.00 -10.04
CA GLU A 174 -25.65 0.62 -9.79
C GLU A 174 -25.86 0.21 -8.32
N LEU A 175 -25.05 -0.71 -7.80
CA LEU A 175 -25.16 -1.19 -6.42
C LEU A 175 -24.91 -0.08 -5.40
N ARG A 176 -23.97 0.84 -5.67
CA ARG A 176 -23.74 2.02 -4.82
C ARG A 176 -24.98 2.89 -4.74
N GLN A 177 -25.69 3.11 -5.85
CA GLN A 177 -26.93 3.88 -5.85
C GLN A 177 -28.00 3.19 -5.03
N VAL A 178 -28.23 1.89 -5.24
CA VAL A 178 -29.22 1.10 -4.49
C VAL A 178 -28.96 1.18 -2.98
N VAL A 179 -27.71 0.98 -2.56
CA VAL A 179 -27.32 1.04 -1.15
C VAL A 179 -27.49 2.44 -0.55
N GLN A 180 -27.23 3.50 -1.32
CA GLN A 180 -27.45 4.88 -0.90
C GLN A 180 -28.93 5.23 -0.79
N THR A 181 -29.75 4.85 -1.78
CA THR A 181 -31.19 5.12 -1.79
C THR A 181 -31.92 4.32 -0.71
N GLU A 182 -31.51 3.08 -0.47
CA GLU A 182 -32.26 2.16 0.37
C GLU A 182 -31.82 2.17 1.85
N GLN A 183 -30.81 2.97 2.24
CA GLN A 183 -30.29 3.06 3.62
C GLN A 183 -30.11 1.68 4.32
N ILE A 184 -29.81 0.62 3.56
CA ILE A 184 -29.68 -0.76 4.08
C ILE A 184 -28.59 -0.82 5.18
N VAL A 185 -27.60 0.07 5.07
CA VAL A 185 -26.55 0.31 6.06
C VAL A 185 -27.10 0.64 7.46
N ARG A 186 -28.21 1.37 7.57
CA ARG A 186 -28.84 1.66 8.88
C ARG A 186 -29.40 0.40 9.53
N ARG A 187 -29.98 -0.51 8.75
CA ARG A 187 -30.55 -1.78 9.25
C ARG A 187 -29.46 -2.77 9.70
N ARG A 188 -28.40 -2.96 8.90
CA ARG A 188 -27.25 -3.83 9.29
C ARG A 188 -26.48 -3.29 10.49
N ARG A 189 -26.26 -1.97 10.59
CA ARG A 189 -25.65 -1.36 11.80
C ARG A 189 -26.53 -1.54 13.03
N PHE A 190 -27.85 -1.44 12.90
CA PHE A 190 -28.79 -1.62 14.01
C PHE A 190 -28.82 -3.08 14.49
N GLU A 191 -28.80 -4.05 13.58
CA GLU A 191 -28.75 -5.49 13.93
C GLU A 191 -27.38 -5.93 14.47
N GLY A 192 -26.28 -5.47 13.89
CA GLY A 192 -24.93 -5.73 14.40
C GLY A 192 -24.68 -5.10 15.78
N TYR A 193 -25.20 -3.89 16.00
CA TYR A 193 -25.19 -3.22 17.30
C TYR A 193 -25.98 -4.03 18.33
N ASN A 194 -27.22 -4.45 18.03
CA ASN A 194 -28.05 -5.28 18.92
C ASN A 194 -27.42 -6.64 19.24
N ARG A 195 -26.75 -7.29 18.28
CA ARG A 195 -26.05 -8.57 18.52
C ARG A 195 -24.83 -8.38 19.42
N SER A 196 -24.07 -7.30 19.24
CA SER A 196 -22.91 -6.98 20.07
C SER A 196 -23.28 -6.56 21.50
N THR A 197 -24.35 -5.78 21.68
CA THR A 197 -24.83 -5.36 23.00
C THR A 197 -25.45 -6.54 23.75
N PHE A 198 -26.27 -7.37 23.07
CA PHE A 198 -26.84 -8.57 23.67
C PHE A 198 -25.78 -9.59 24.10
N SER A 199 -24.77 -9.87 23.25
CA SER A 199 -23.66 -10.75 23.63
C SER A 199 -22.90 -10.22 24.84
N ARG A 200 -22.61 -8.92 24.89
CA ARG A 200 -21.88 -8.28 26.01
C ARG A 200 -22.70 -8.26 27.30
N GLU A 201 -24.02 -8.10 27.19
CA GLU A 201 -24.93 -8.10 28.33
C GLU A 201 -25.13 -9.52 28.90
N VAL A 202 -25.23 -10.53 28.04
CA VAL A 202 -25.26 -11.95 28.43
C VAL A 202 -23.93 -12.37 29.08
N GLU A 203 -22.79 -11.92 28.56
CA GLU A 203 -21.47 -12.14 29.19
C GLU A 203 -21.42 -11.52 30.60
N LYS A 204 -21.86 -10.28 30.74
CA LYS A 204 -21.88 -9.56 32.03
C LYS A 204 -22.83 -10.21 33.04
N GLN A 205 -23.97 -10.73 32.59
CA GLN A 205 -24.86 -11.53 33.45
C GLN A 205 -24.20 -12.84 33.88
N ARG A 206 -23.52 -13.56 32.97
CA ARG A 206 -22.76 -14.78 33.32
C ARG A 206 -21.63 -14.51 34.32
N GLU A 207 -20.91 -13.41 34.19
CA GLU A 207 -19.89 -12.99 35.16
C GLU A 207 -20.48 -12.68 36.53
N THR A 208 -21.62 -11.99 36.57
CA THR A 208 -22.32 -11.66 37.82
C THR A 208 -22.83 -12.91 38.54
N SER A 209 -23.35 -13.89 37.79
CA SER A 209 -23.78 -15.19 38.33
C SER A 209 -22.61 -15.98 38.92
N ARG A 210 -21.47 -16.04 38.21
CA ARG A 210 -20.23 -16.68 38.69
C ARG A 210 -19.67 -16.01 39.96
N HIS A 211 -19.82 -14.68 40.09
CA HIS A 211 -19.44 -13.97 41.31
C HIS A 211 -20.38 -14.23 42.49
N ARG A 212 -21.69 -14.42 42.25
CA ARG A 212 -22.65 -14.78 43.32
C ARG A 212 -22.45 -16.19 43.86
N GLU A 213 -22.05 -17.15 43.02
CA GLU A 213 -21.75 -18.51 43.47
C GLU A 213 -20.46 -18.55 44.31
N ARG A 214 -19.40 -17.84 43.93
CA ARG A 214 -18.15 -17.73 44.72
C ARG A 214 -18.30 -17.03 46.08
N SER A 215 -19.34 -16.22 46.27
CA SER A 215 -19.59 -15.52 47.55
C SER A 215 -20.44 -16.33 48.53
N ARG A 216 -21.09 -17.43 48.11
CA ARG A 216 -21.87 -18.29 49.03
C ARG A 216 -21.03 -19.33 49.77
N ASP A 217 -19.85 -19.69 49.27
CA ASP A 217 -18.99 -20.72 49.90
C ASP A 217 -18.03 -20.22 51.01
N ARG A 218 -18.05 -18.94 51.37
CA ARG A 218 -17.13 -18.39 52.40
C ARG A 218 -17.77 -18.06 53.75
N LYS A 219 -19.03 -18.44 54.00
CA LYS A 219 -19.75 -18.07 55.24
C LYS A 219 -20.04 -19.22 56.21
N HIS A 220 -19.14 -20.20 56.34
CA HIS A 220 -19.22 -21.18 57.43
C HIS A 220 -17.83 -21.58 57.97
N ARG A 221 -17.04 -20.63 58.51
CA ARG A 221 -15.97 -21.01 59.46
C ARG A 221 -15.49 -19.86 60.35
N SER A 222 -16.20 -19.61 61.44
CA SER A 222 -15.58 -19.10 62.68
C SER A 222 -16.58 -19.13 63.83
N ARG A 223 -16.62 -20.26 64.55
CA ARG A 223 -17.20 -20.37 65.89
C ARG A 223 -16.04 -20.28 66.89
N SER A 224 -16.20 -19.37 67.86
CA SER A 224 -15.52 -19.28 69.17
C SER A 224 -14.01 -19.00 69.27
N ARG A 225 -13.66 -17.80 69.76
CA ARG A 225 -12.99 -17.64 71.08
C ARG A 225 -12.87 -16.16 71.49
N SER A 226 -13.46 -15.87 72.64
CA SER A 226 -13.45 -14.63 73.41
C SER A 226 -12.15 -14.43 74.20
N ARG A 227 -11.63 -13.19 74.29
CA ARG A 227 -11.20 -12.55 75.56
C ARG A 227 -10.69 -11.12 75.39
N SER A 228 -11.27 -10.27 76.24
CA SER A 228 -10.96 -8.88 76.60
C SER A 228 -9.51 -8.60 77.05
N ARG A 229 -9.01 -7.37 76.81
CA ARG A 229 -8.65 -6.37 77.85
C ARG A 229 -7.89 -5.15 77.30
N SER A 230 -8.14 -4.05 77.99
CA SER A 230 -7.81 -2.64 77.79
C SER A 230 -6.32 -2.29 77.90
N HIS A 231 -5.84 -1.30 77.12
CA HIS A 231 -4.85 -0.33 77.61
C HIS A 231 -4.87 0.99 76.83
N SER A 232 -4.66 2.07 77.56
CA SER A 232 -4.89 3.47 77.24
C SER A 232 -3.58 4.27 77.04
N ARG A 233 -3.69 5.52 76.53
CA ARG A 233 -2.73 6.68 76.55
C ARG A 233 -1.75 6.76 75.36
N HIS A 234 -1.33 7.91 74.79
CA HIS A 234 -1.55 9.35 75.00
C HIS A 234 -1.20 10.16 73.70
N ARG A 235 -1.56 11.45 73.73
CA ARG A 235 -1.40 12.57 72.76
C ARG A 235 0.03 12.85 72.23
N THR A 236 0.13 13.44 71.02
CA THR A 236 0.63 14.82 70.67
C THR A 236 0.45 15.05 69.14
N LYS A 237 -0.29 16.06 68.63
CA LYS A 237 -0.01 17.49 68.33
C LYS A 237 1.20 17.79 67.41
N ARG A 238 0.94 18.10 66.13
CA ARG A 238 1.13 19.42 65.42
C ARG A 238 1.60 19.33 63.94
N HIS A 239 0.91 20.13 63.11
CA HIS A 239 1.20 20.81 61.82
C HIS A 239 2.45 20.49 60.99
N SER A 240 2.32 20.41 59.66
CA SER A 240 2.65 21.51 58.72
C SER A 240 2.78 21.08 57.24
N SER A 241 2.25 21.95 56.36
CA SER A 241 2.68 22.33 55.00
C SER A 241 2.84 21.32 53.83
N ARG A 242 1.99 21.56 52.81
CA ARG A 242 2.35 21.84 51.39
C ARG A 242 3.68 21.29 50.84
N SER A 243 3.58 20.50 49.76
CA SER A 243 4.32 20.77 48.51
C SER A 243 3.86 19.90 47.33
N ASN A 244 3.83 20.56 46.17
CA ASN A 244 3.62 20.05 44.81
C ASN A 244 4.49 18.85 44.43
N GLY A 245 4.02 18.05 43.46
CA GLY A 245 4.88 17.14 42.72
C GLY A 245 4.15 16.39 41.60
N ARG A 246 4.08 16.99 40.41
CA ARG A 246 3.83 16.27 39.15
C ARG A 246 4.88 15.16 39.00
N HIS A 247 4.48 13.95 38.61
CA HIS A 247 5.43 12.99 38.04
C HIS A 247 4.92 12.31 36.78
N SER A 248 5.82 12.32 35.81
CA SER A 248 5.69 11.92 34.43
C SER A 248 5.47 10.43 34.25
N ARG A 249 4.85 10.15 33.09
CA ARG A 249 5.02 9.00 32.21
C ARG A 249 6.26 8.15 32.51
N ASP A 250 6.05 6.84 32.62
CA ASP A 250 7.01 5.89 32.09
C ASP A 250 6.26 4.71 31.44
N ARG A 251 6.30 4.67 30.11
CA ARG A 251 5.83 3.56 29.28
C ARG A 251 6.97 2.58 29.18
N ARG A 252 6.90 1.45 29.90
CA ARG A 252 7.81 0.33 29.67
C ARG A 252 7.21 -0.68 28.72
N TYR A 253 7.68 -0.61 27.48
CA TYR A 253 7.76 -1.71 26.55
C TYR A 253 8.63 -2.82 27.16
N ARG A 254 8.10 -4.03 27.30
CA ARG A 254 8.91 -5.25 27.42
C ARG A 254 8.42 -6.29 26.42
N SER A 255 9.24 -6.40 25.39
CA SER A 255 9.38 -7.45 24.40
C SER A 255 9.60 -8.84 25.03
N SER A 256 8.90 -9.81 24.44
CA SER A 256 9.29 -11.20 24.12
C SER A 256 9.75 -12.16 25.22
N ARG A 257 9.10 -13.33 25.31
CA ARG A 257 9.57 -14.59 24.67
C ARG A 257 8.74 -15.81 25.10
N ASP A 258 8.58 -16.70 24.12
CA ASP A 258 8.43 -18.15 24.17
C ASP A 258 7.69 -18.82 25.34
N ARG A 259 6.54 -19.43 24.99
CA ARG A 259 6.00 -20.59 25.70
C ARG A 259 6.15 -21.82 24.81
N SER A 260 7.18 -22.59 25.09
CA SER A 260 7.24 -24.02 24.85
C SER A 260 6.16 -24.67 25.73
N GLU A 261 5.23 -25.40 25.12
CA GLU A 261 4.36 -26.34 25.84
C GLU A 261 4.50 -27.72 25.19
N ASP A 262 5.33 -28.53 25.83
CA ASP A 262 5.17 -29.98 25.89
C ASP A 262 3.74 -30.31 26.35
N ARG A 263 3.02 -31.14 25.60
CA ARG A 263 2.09 -32.15 26.14
C ARG A 263 1.56 -33.09 25.06
N ARG A 264 2.05 -34.34 25.18
CA ARG A 264 1.41 -35.64 24.89
C ARG A 264 1.02 -35.97 23.46
#